data_AF-A0A252ANL8-F1
#
_entry.id   AF-A0A252ANL8-F1
#
_cell.length_a   1.000
_cell.length_b   1.000
_cell.length_c   1.000
_cell.angle_alpha   90.00
_cell.angle_beta   90.00
_cell.angle_gamma   90.00
#
_symmetry.space_group_name_H-M   'P 1'
#
loop_
_entity.id
_entity.type
_entity.pdbx_description
1 polymer ?
#
loop_
_entity_poly.entity_id
_entity_poly.type
_entity_poly.pdbx_seq_one_letter_code
_entity_poly.pdbx_strand_id
1 'polypeptide(L)'
;MANQIYEIPLSATPQSFGISISGASYSLRFSYCAADQGGWLLDLSDSSGNALVSGIPLVTGSDLLAQYSYLGIGAALYVAGDGGSSDAPTFANLGTTTHLYVMIP
;
A
#
# COMPACT_ATOMS: atom_id res chain seq x y z
N MET A 1 -21.60 -4.57 -7.87
CA MET A 1 -21.37 -4.48 -6.41
C MET A 1 -20.75 -3.12 -6.13
N ALA A 2 -20.91 -2.58 -4.93
CA ALA A 2 -20.41 -1.24 -4.60
C ALA A 2 -18.96 -1.36 -4.13
N ASN A 3 -18.04 -0.65 -4.78
CA ASN A 3 -16.65 -0.60 -4.37
C ASN A 3 -16.53 0.06 -2.99
N GLN A 4 -15.82 -0.59 -2.08
CA GLN A 4 -15.47 -0.02 -0.79
C GLN A 4 -14.05 0.52 -0.85
N ILE A 5 -13.89 1.80 -0.50
CA ILE A 5 -12.58 2.45 -0.46
C ILE A 5 -12.31 2.90 0.97
N TYR A 6 -11.17 2.50 1.51
CA TYR A 6 -10.72 2.86 2.84
C TYR A 6 -9.32 3.46 2.78
N GLU A 7 -9.08 4.48 3.60
CA GLU A 7 -7.72 4.97 3.82
C GLU A 7 -7.02 4.08 4.85
N ILE A 8 -5.78 3.72 4.58
CA ILE A 8 -4.90 3.09 5.57
C ILE A 8 -4.25 4.24 6.36
N PRO A 9 -4.49 4.36 7.68
CA PRO A 9 -4.05 5.50 8.48
C PRO A 9 -2.55 5.39 8.80
N LEU A 10 -1.71 5.60 7.79
CA LEU A 10 -0.27 5.55 7.89
C LEU A 10 0.26 6.77 8.66
N SER A 11 1.41 6.62 9.31
CA SER A 11 2.28 7.72 9.74
C SER A 11 3.64 7.68 9.03
N ALA A 12 4.41 8.76 9.10
CA ALA A 12 5.76 8.90 8.53
C ALA A 12 6.83 8.04 9.26
N THR A 13 6.53 6.76 9.53
CA THR A 13 7.37 5.81 10.27
C THR A 13 7.16 4.39 9.73
N PRO A 14 8.19 3.53 9.70
CA PRO A 14 8.01 2.11 9.40
C PRO A 14 6.99 1.48 10.34
N GLN A 15 6.02 0.75 9.79
CA GLN A 15 4.85 0.28 10.51
C GLN A 15 4.22 -0.92 9.80
N SER A 16 3.41 -1.70 10.52
CA SER A 16 2.70 -2.84 9.97
C SER A 16 1.21 -2.76 10.29
N PHE A 17 0.37 -3.17 9.35
CA PHE A 17 -1.08 -3.21 9.47
C PHE A 17 -1.62 -4.58 9.09
N GLY A 18 -2.59 -5.05 9.86
CA GLY A 18 -3.45 -6.16 9.43
C GLY A 18 -4.68 -5.61 8.73
N ILE A 19 -5.02 -6.14 7.56
CA ILE A 19 -6.27 -5.83 6.88
C ILE A 19 -7.01 -7.11 6.52
N SER A 20 -8.34 -7.03 6.41
CA SER A 20 -9.17 -8.11 5.89
C SER A 20 -9.73 -7.71 4.54
N ILE A 21 -9.43 -8.50 3.52
CA ILE A 21 -9.95 -8.33 2.16
C ILE A 21 -10.82 -9.54 1.85
N SER A 22 -12.11 -9.32 1.64
CA SER A 22 -13.06 -10.38 1.25
C SER A 22 -13.03 -11.64 2.16
N GLY A 23 -12.75 -11.46 3.45
CA GLY A 23 -12.68 -12.54 4.45
C GLY A 23 -11.30 -13.20 4.62
N ALA A 24 -10.31 -12.85 3.78
CA ALA A 24 -8.92 -13.25 3.96
C ALA A 24 -8.12 -12.16 4.70
N SER A 25 -7.28 -12.56 5.64
CA SER A 25 -6.43 -11.64 6.41
C SER A 25 -5.04 -11.53 5.80
N TYR A 26 -4.59 -10.29 5.64
CA TYR A 26 -3.29 -9.94 5.09
C TYR A 26 -2.53 -9.04 6.06
N SER A 27 -1.21 -9.15 6.02
CA SER A 27 -0.30 -8.26 6.75
C SER A 27 0.46 -7.40 5.75
N LEU A 28 0.39 -6.09 5.94
CA LEU A 28 1.08 -5.08 5.15
C LEU A 28 2.18 -4.51 6.03
N ARG A 29 3.43 -4.60 5.58
CA ARG A 29 4.58 -4.01 6.25
C ARG A 29 5.15 -2.90 5.38
N PHE A 30 5.24 -1.70 5.96
CA PHE A 30 5.81 -0.53 5.31
C PHE A 30 7.20 -0.26 5.85
N SER A 31 8.16 -0.10 4.96
CA SER A 31 9.55 0.24 5.29
C SER A 31 10.06 1.35 4.38
N TYR A 32 11.01 2.13 4.86
CA TYR A 32 11.62 3.21 4.07
C TYR A 32 13.05 2.84 3.70
N CYS A 33 13.35 2.79 2.41
CA CYS A 33 14.69 2.61 1.88
C CYS A 33 15.38 3.97 1.75
N ALA A 34 16.27 4.29 2.70
CA ALA A 34 17.05 5.53 2.71
C ALA A 34 18.28 5.43 1.77
N ALA A 35 18.03 5.42 0.47
CA ALA A 35 19.04 5.42 -0.58
C ALA A 35 18.68 6.42 -1.69
N ASP A 36 19.63 6.74 -2.57
CA ASP A 36 19.32 7.48 -3.79
C ASP A 36 18.30 6.69 -4.63
N GLN A 37 17.25 7.38 -5.10
CA GLN A 37 16.07 6.78 -5.74
C GLN A 37 15.36 5.70 -4.89
N GLY A 38 15.61 5.68 -3.57
CA GLY A 38 14.86 4.89 -2.60
C GLY A 38 13.50 5.51 -2.30
N GLY A 39 12.80 4.93 -1.33
CA GLY A 39 11.45 5.38 -0.96
C GLY A 39 10.73 4.37 -0.08
N TRP A 40 9.41 4.53 0.01
CA TRP A 40 8.56 3.60 0.74
C TRP A 40 8.34 2.31 -0.02
N LEU A 41 8.50 1.19 0.68
CA LEU A 41 8.29 -0.16 0.20
C LEU A 41 7.20 -0.84 1.03
N LEU A 42 6.34 -1.59 0.36
CA LEU A 42 5.32 -2.44 0.93
C LEU A 42 5.68 -3.91 0.74
N ASP A 43 5.73 -4.66 1.83
CA ASP A 43 5.69 -6.11 1.83
C ASP A 43 4.29 -6.59 2.20
N LEU A 44 3.78 -7.57 1.46
CA LEU A 44 2.48 -8.19 1.65
C LEU A 44 2.67 -9.67 2.00
N SER A 45 2.09 -10.10 3.12
CA SER A 45 2.05 -11.51 3.53
C SER A 45 0.63 -11.95 3.90
N ASP A 46 0.40 -13.27 3.84
CA ASP A 46 -0.84 -13.87 4.31
C ASP A 46 -0.89 -13.95 5.85
N SER A 47 -2.03 -14.43 6.38
CA SER A 47 -2.24 -14.63 7.82
C SER A 47 -1.29 -15.63 8.48
N SER A 48 -0.65 -16.50 7.69
CA SER A 48 0.34 -17.48 8.15
C SER A 48 1.77 -16.92 8.14
N GLY A 49 1.95 -15.67 7.67
CA GLY A 49 3.25 -15.03 7.57
C GLY A 49 4.01 -15.39 6.30
N ASN A 50 3.39 -16.08 5.34
CA ASN A 50 4.04 -16.37 4.06
C ASN A 50 4.06 -15.09 3.23
N ALA A 51 5.26 -14.71 2.76
CA ALA A 51 5.40 -13.57 1.87
C ALA A 51 4.71 -13.87 0.53
N LEU A 52 3.77 -13.01 0.15
CA LEU A 52 3.09 -13.07 -1.14
C LEU A 52 3.83 -12.20 -2.15
N VAL A 53 4.16 -10.97 -1.74
CA VAL A 53 4.93 -10.01 -2.52
C VAL A 53 5.79 -9.19 -1.57
N SER A 54 7.02 -8.90 -1.96
CA SER A 54 7.93 -8.07 -1.17
C SER A 54 8.51 -6.93 -2.00
N GLY A 55 8.71 -5.79 -1.34
CA GLY A 55 9.35 -4.61 -1.94
C GLY A 55 8.51 -3.89 -2.99
N ILE A 56 7.18 -3.85 -2.87
CA ILE A 56 6.33 -3.07 -3.77
C ILE A 56 6.62 -1.57 -3.53
N PRO A 57 7.12 -0.81 -4.51
CA PRO A 57 7.35 0.62 -4.34
C PRO A 57 6.00 1.35 -4.26
N LEU A 58 5.86 2.24 -3.27
CA LEU A 58 4.71 3.14 -3.21
C LEU A 58 4.89 4.25 -4.26
N VAL A 59 4.11 4.15 -5.33
CA VAL A 59 4.06 5.15 -6.41
C VAL A 59 2.62 5.61 -6.65
N THR A 60 2.46 6.87 -7.03
CA THR A 60 1.16 7.45 -7.40
C THR A 60 0.78 7.10 -8.84
N GLY A 61 -0.52 7.11 -9.15
CA GLY A 61 -1.02 7.04 -10.53
C GLY A 61 -1.26 5.62 -11.08
N SER A 62 -1.04 4.57 -10.28
CA SER A 62 -1.33 3.18 -10.67
C SER A 62 -1.83 2.35 -9.49
N ASP A 63 -2.57 1.29 -9.78
CA ASP A 63 -2.86 0.24 -8.81
C ASP A 63 -1.58 -0.57 -8.53
N LEU A 64 -1.08 -0.50 -7.30
CA LEU A 64 0.14 -1.19 -6.88
C LEU A 64 0.01 -2.73 -6.95
N LEU A 65 -1.22 -3.26 -6.94
CA LEU A 65 -1.49 -4.70 -6.99
C LEU A 65 -1.79 -5.22 -8.39
N ALA A 66 -1.90 -4.35 -9.41
CA ALA A 66 -2.32 -4.75 -10.76
C ALA A 66 -1.39 -5.82 -11.38
N GLN A 67 -0.07 -5.65 -11.23
CA GLN A 67 0.92 -6.61 -11.71
C GLN A 67 0.87 -7.97 -10.97
N TYR A 68 0.24 -8.01 -9.80
CA TYR A 68 0.10 -9.20 -8.95
C TYR A 68 -1.32 -9.77 -8.98
N SER A 69 -2.13 -9.39 -9.98
CA SER A 69 -3.53 -9.85 -10.12
C SER A 69 -3.69 -11.37 -10.12
N TYR A 70 -2.68 -12.12 -10.58
CA TYR A 70 -2.65 -13.58 -10.55
C TYR A 70 -2.69 -14.19 -9.13
N LEU A 71 -2.35 -13.41 -8.09
CA LEU A 71 -2.46 -13.83 -6.68
C LEU A 71 -3.90 -13.82 -6.16
N GLY A 72 -4.84 -13.20 -6.88
CA GLY A 72 -6.25 -13.19 -6.50
C GLY A 72 -6.53 -12.49 -5.17
N ILE A 73 -5.71 -11.49 -4.77
CA ILE A 73 -5.87 -10.75 -3.50
C ILE A 73 -7.25 -10.09 -3.41
N GLY A 74 -7.85 -9.71 -4.53
CA GLY A 74 -9.19 -9.14 -4.57
C GLY A 74 -9.26 -7.70 -4.03
N ALA A 75 -8.15 -6.96 -4.09
CA ALA A 75 -8.08 -5.54 -3.78
C ALA A 75 -7.14 -4.81 -4.73
N ALA A 76 -7.31 -3.50 -4.82
CA ALA A 76 -6.38 -2.57 -5.44
C ALA A 76 -5.83 -1.60 -4.40
N LEU A 77 -4.59 -1.16 -4.59
CA LEU A 77 -3.92 -0.19 -3.71
C LEU A 77 -3.51 1.04 -4.51
N TYR A 78 -3.90 2.22 -4.03
CA TYR A 78 -3.63 3.49 -4.70
C TYR A 78 -2.95 4.47 -3.74
N VAL A 79 -1.85 5.06 -4.19
CA VAL A 79 -1.24 6.21 -3.52
C VAL A 79 -1.76 7.48 -4.17
N ALA A 80 -2.19 8.44 -3.35
CA ALA A 80 -2.59 9.77 -3.82
C ALA A 80 -2.07 10.85 -2.88
N GLY A 81 -1.59 11.95 -3.45
CA GLY A 81 -1.23 13.13 -2.69
C GLY A 81 -2.32 14.20 -2.69
N ASP A 82 -2.29 15.04 -1.67
CA ASP A 82 -3.19 16.17 -1.53
C ASP A 82 -3.14 17.09 -2.76
N GLY A 83 -4.28 17.68 -3.10
CA GLY A 83 -4.38 18.54 -4.28
C GLY A 83 -4.14 17.81 -5.62
N GLY A 84 -4.13 16.48 -5.62
CA GLY A 84 -3.92 15.67 -6.83
C GLY A 84 -2.46 15.54 -7.24
N SER A 85 -1.52 15.66 -6.30
CA SER A 85 -0.10 15.48 -6.63
C SER A 85 0.17 14.04 -7.10
N SER A 86 1.08 13.94 -8.07
CA SER A 86 1.57 12.68 -8.65
C SER A 86 3.00 12.38 -8.23
N ASP A 87 3.44 12.97 -7.13
CA ASP A 87 4.77 12.73 -6.57
C ASP A 87 4.74 11.48 -5.70
N ALA A 88 5.78 10.66 -5.78
CA ALA A 88 5.95 9.54 -4.86
C ALA A 88 6.09 10.04 -3.41
N PRO A 89 5.58 9.28 -2.42
CA PRO A 89 5.72 9.64 -1.02
C PRO A 89 7.19 9.72 -0.62
N THR A 90 7.54 10.78 0.08
CA THR A 90 8.79 10.94 0.80
C THR A 90 8.66 10.36 2.20
N PHE A 91 9.79 10.23 2.91
CA PHE A 91 9.74 9.81 4.32
C PHE A 91 8.78 10.65 5.16
N ALA A 92 8.78 11.97 4.96
CA ALA A 92 8.10 12.92 5.85
C ALA A 92 6.59 13.09 5.55
N ASN A 93 6.14 12.79 4.33
CA ASN A 93 4.78 13.13 3.89
C ASN A 93 3.78 11.97 3.89
N LEU A 94 4.24 10.72 4.06
CA LEU A 94 3.36 9.56 4.11
C LEU A 94 2.47 9.61 5.35
N GLY A 95 1.16 9.57 5.14
CA GLY A 95 0.15 9.70 6.18
C GLY A 95 -0.22 11.14 6.54
N THR A 96 0.36 12.15 5.88
CA THR A 96 0.04 13.57 6.13
C THR A 96 -0.48 14.28 4.89
N THR A 97 0.33 14.35 3.83
CA THR A 97 -0.08 14.93 2.53
C THR A 97 0.01 13.92 1.38
N THR A 98 0.41 12.69 1.68
CA THR A 98 0.34 11.54 0.77
C THR A 98 -0.28 10.36 1.49
N HIS A 99 -1.30 9.77 0.88
CA HIS A 99 -2.20 8.80 1.50
C HIS A 99 -2.21 7.50 0.70
N LEU A 100 -2.46 6.39 1.39
CA LEU A 100 -2.64 5.09 0.78
C LEU A 100 -4.08 4.64 0.97
N TYR A 101 -4.73 4.31 -0.15
CA TYR A 101 -6.10 3.82 -0.18
C TYR A 101 -6.14 2.36 -0.63
N VAL A 102 -6.98 1.58 0.04
CA VAL A 102 -7.36 0.23 -0.39
C VAL A 102 -8.76 0.27 -0.99
N MET A 103 -8.92 -0.34 -2.15
CA MET A 103 -10.19 -0.47 -2.86
C MET A 103 -10.54 -1.95 -2.99
N ILE A 104 -11.72 -2.33 -2.48
CA ILE A 104 -12.25 -3.70 -2.54
C ILE A 104 -13.51 -3.66 -3.45
N PRO A 105 -13.54 -4.42 -4.57
CA PRO A 105 -14.64 -4.41 -5.54
C PRO A 105 -15.89 -5.21 -5.13
#